data_AF-A0A150WIT2-F1
#
_entry.id   AF-A0A150WIT2-F1
#
_cell.length_a   1.000
_cell.length_b   1.000
_cell.length_c   1.000
_cell.angle_alpha   90.00
_cell.angle_beta   90.00
_cell.angle_gamma   90.00
#
_symmetry.space_group_name_H-M   'P 1'
#
loop_
_entity.id
_entity.type
_entity.pdbx_description
1 polymer ?
#
loop_
_entity_poly.entity_id
_entity_poly.type
_entity_poly.pdbx_seq_one_letter_code
_entity_poly.pdbx_strand_id
1 'polypeptide(L)' 'MIIAMFTYLVPAHAAVSSVPSCTMASEGIFQGLWVKHRIYVNEDVVYGANDMNSILAQLENLRSEGLCR' A
#
# COMPACT_ATOMS: atom_id res chain seq x y z
N MET A 1 -15.81 -31.70 -44.64
CA MET A 1 -15.46 -30.35 -44.14
C MET A 1 -15.55 -30.39 -42.62
N ILE A 2 -14.42 -30.28 -41.92
CA ILE A 2 -14.38 -30.32 -40.45
C ILE A 2 -14.15 -28.89 -39.97
N ILE A 3 -15.15 -28.33 -39.29
CA ILE A 3 -15.11 -26.97 -38.75
C ILE A 3 -14.44 -27.06 -37.38
N ALA A 4 -13.17 -26.67 -37.30
CA ALA A 4 -12.46 -26.52 -36.04
C ALA A 4 -12.93 -25.22 -35.36
N MET A 5 -13.75 -25.34 -34.31
CA MET A 5 -14.04 -24.24 -33.40
C MET A 5 -12.78 -23.94 -32.58
N PHE A 6 -12.08 -22.87 -32.95
CA PHE A 6 -11.03 -22.28 -32.13
C PHE A 6 -11.70 -21.47 -31.01
N THR A 7 -11.71 -22.02 -29.80
CA THR A 7 -12.10 -21.30 -28.59
C THR A 7 -10.98 -20.33 -28.23
N TYR A 8 -11.21 -19.04 -28.50
CA TYR A 8 -10.30 -17.97 -28.11
C TYR A 8 -10.33 -17.82 -26.59
N LEU A 9 -9.27 -18.26 -25.92
CA LEU A 9 -9.02 -17.99 -24.51
C LEU A 9 -8.65 -16.51 -24.37
N VAL A 10 -9.60 -15.69 -23.90
CA VAL A 10 -9.33 -14.30 -23.53
C VAL A 10 -8.51 -14.32 -22.23
N PRO A 11 -7.37 -13.62 -22.15
CA PRO A 11 -6.62 -13.52 -20.91
C PRO A 11 -7.44 -12.70 -19.91
N ALA A 12 -7.86 -13.34 -18.82
CA ALA A 12 -8.40 -12.65 -17.67
C ALA A 12 -7.32 -11.71 -17.13
N HIS A 13 -7.48 -10.40 -17.33
CA HIS A 13 -6.64 -9.41 -16.68
C HIS A 13 -6.95 -9.48 -15.18
N ALA A 14 -6.01 -10.02 -14.41
CA ALA A 14 -6.06 -9.93 -12.96
C ALA A 14 -6.11 -8.44 -12.60
N ALA A 15 -7.25 -7.98 -12.10
CA ALA A 15 -7.37 -6.66 -11.52
C ALA A 15 -6.39 -6.60 -10.35
N VAL A 16 -5.26 -5.92 -10.56
CA VAL A 16 -4.31 -5.64 -9.49
C VAL A 16 -5.11 -4.87 -8.44
N SER A 17 -5.34 -5.52 -7.30
CA SER A 17 -6.05 -4.95 -6.18
C SER A 17 -5.41 -3.60 -5.88
N SER A 18 -6.09 -2.51 -6.23
CA SER A 18 -5.61 -1.13 -6.10
C SER A 18 -5.63 -0.65 -4.64
N VAL A 19 -5.46 -1.57 -3.70
CA VAL A 19 -5.34 -1.25 -2.29
C VAL A 19 -3.94 -0.69 -2.11
N PRO A 20 -3.79 0.54 -1.60
CA PRO A 20 -2.48 1.18 -1.49
C PRO A 20 -1.54 0.30 -0.66
N SER A 21 -0.28 0.20 -1.08
CA SER A 21 0.73 -0.51 -0.29
C SER A 21 1.20 0.42 0.82
N CYS A 22 1.09 -0.03 2.07
CA CYS A 22 1.64 0.70 3.19
C CYS A 22 2.94 0.08 3.65
N THR A 23 3.99 0.91 3.69
CA THR A 23 5.31 0.49 4.15
C THR A 23 5.74 1.36 5.32
N MET A 24 6.14 0.73 6.42
CA MET A 24 6.81 1.43 7.50
C MET A 24 8.31 1.49 7.19
N ALA A 25 8.87 2.70 7.24
CA ALA A 25 10.31 2.90 7.14
C ALA A 25 10.85 3.47 8.44
N SER A 26 12.10 3.11 8.74
CA SER A 26 12.87 3.73 9.81
C SER A 26 13.33 5.15 9.42
N GLU A 27 13.60 5.95 10.45
CA GLU A 27 14.30 7.25 10.54
C GLU A 27 14.37 8.15 9.30
N GLY A 28 13.98 9.42 9.44
CA GLY A 28 14.09 10.40 8.37
C GLY A 28 13.17 11.60 8.55
N ILE A 29 12.99 12.38 7.49
CA ILE A 29 12.31 13.68 7.56
C ILE A 29 10.81 13.53 7.23
N PHE A 30 9.95 14.02 8.12
CA PHE A 30 8.54 14.23 7.87
C PHE A 30 8.18 15.67 8.26
N GLN A 31 7.57 16.43 7.34
CA GLN A 31 7.20 17.84 7.55
C GLN A 31 8.36 18.73 8.06
N GLY A 32 9.59 18.46 7.61
CA GLY A 32 10.78 19.21 8.02
C GLY A 32 11.38 18.82 9.37
N LEU A 33 10.78 17.85 10.08
CA LEU A 33 11.29 17.33 11.35
C LEU A 33 11.88 15.93 11.15
N TRP A 34 12.98 15.64 11.85
CA TRP A 34 13.51 14.29 11.94
C TRP A 34 12.63 13.45 12.87
N VAL A 35 12.15 12.32 12.36
CA VAL A 35 11.30 11.35 13.07
C VAL A 35 11.91 9.95 12.98
N LYS A 36 11.73 9.13 14.01
CA LYS A 36 12.28 7.77 14.06
C LYS A 36 11.55 6.74 13.19
N HIS A 37 10.27 6.97 12.92
CA HIS A 37 9.43 6.08 12.13
C HIS A 37 8.58 6.88 11.16
N ARG A 38 8.38 6.37 9.94
CA ARG A 38 7.53 6.96 8.90
C ARG A 38 6.62 5.91 8.29
N ILE A 39 5.43 6.32 7.90
CA ILE A 39 4.50 5.50 7.11
C ILE A 39 4.46 6.06 5.70
N TYR A 40 4.74 5.20 4.74
CA TYR A 40 4.55 5.44 3.33
C TYR A 40 3.24 4.80 2.91
N VAL A 41 2.40 5.54 2.19
CA VAL A 41 1.25 5.02 1.46
C VAL A 41 1.58 5.18 -0.01
N ASN A 42 1.80 4.05 -0.69
CA ASN A 42 2.50 4.00 -1.97
C ASN A 42 3.92 4.60 -1.84
N GLU A 43 4.14 5.81 -2.35
CA GLU A 43 5.45 6.48 -2.38
C GLU A 43 5.48 7.76 -1.53
N ASP A 44 4.33 8.14 -0.96
CA ASP A 44 4.18 9.36 -0.18
C ASP A 44 4.30 9.09 1.32
N VAL A 45 5.10 9.91 2.00
CA VAL A 45 5.13 9.91 3.47
C VAL A 45 3.90 10.61 3.99
N VAL A 46 2.96 9.85 4.55
CA VAL A 46 1.71 10.40 5.09
C VAL A 46 1.79 10.71 6.59
N TYR A 47 2.71 10.05 7.31
CA TYR A 47 2.84 10.21 8.75
C TYR A 47 4.25 9.90 9.25
N GLY A 48 4.64 10.54 10.36
CA GLY A 48 5.92 10.36 11.02
C GLY A 48 5.80 10.47 12.54
N ALA A 49 6.46 9.58 13.28
CA ALA A 49 6.44 9.57 14.74
C ALA A 49 7.79 9.17 15.34
N ASN A 50 8.04 9.59 16.59
CA ASN A 50 9.25 9.24 17.34
C ASN A 50 9.06 8.05 18.28
N ASP A 51 7.84 7.60 18.48
CA ASP A 51 7.48 6.51 19.35
C ASP A 51 6.74 5.40 18.57
N MET A 52 7.03 4.16 18.95
CA MET A 52 6.51 2.97 18.27
C MET A 52 4.99 2.82 18.45
N ASN A 53 4.44 3.31 19.57
CA ASN A 53 3.01 3.19 19.82
C ASN A 53 2.21 4.06 18.84
N SER A 54 2.59 5.33 18.66
CA SER A 54 1.92 6.24 17.73
C SER A 54 2.02 5.79 16.28
N ILE A 55 3.17 5.23 15.85
CA ILE A 55 3.31 4.76 14.46
C ILE A 55 2.43 3.53 14.20
N LEU A 56 2.35 2.60 15.16
CA LEU A 56 1.50 1.41 15.03
C LEU A 56 0.01 1.76 15.11
N ALA A 57 -0.38 2.68 16.00
CA ALA A 57 -1.74 3.18 16.08
C ALA A 57 -2.18 3.83 14.76
N GLN A 58 -1.30 4.65 14.15
CA GLN A 58 -1.62 5.26 12.87
C GLN A 58 -1.69 4.23 11.73
N LEU A 59 -0.82 3.21 11.73
CA LEU A 59 -0.88 2.14 10.76
C LEU A 59 -2.21 1.37 10.84
N GLU A 60 -2.70 1.11 12.06
CA GLU A 60 -3.99 0.45 12.30
C GLU A 60 -5.19 1.31 11.87
N ASN A 61 -5.12 2.62 12.07
CA ASN A 61 -6.13 3.56 11.55
C ASN A 61 -6.19 3.48 10.02
N LEU A 62 -5.05 3.61 9.34
CA LEU A 62 -4.99 3.53 7.89
C LEU A 62 -5.46 2.18 7.35
N ARG A 63 -5.18 1.08 8.08
CA ARG A 63 -5.70 -0.26 7.77
C ARG A 63 -7.23 -0.32 7.90
N SER A 64 -7.78 0.26 8.96
CA SER A 64 -9.23 0.33 9.19
C SER A 64 -9.95 1.19 8.16
N GLU A 65 -9.28 2.21 7.62
CA GLU A 65 -9.77 3.06 6.53
C GLU A 65 -9.65 2.40 5.14
N GLY A 66 -9.06 1.21 5.06
CA GLY A 66 -8.82 0.50 3.78
C GLY A 66 -7.72 1.14 2.93
N LEU A 67 -6.94 2.06 3.50
CA LEU A 67 -5.79 2.69 2.87
C LEU A 67 -4.51 1.86 3.00
N CYS A 68 -4.48 0.91 3.94
CA CYS A 68 -3.41 -0.04 4.13
C CYS A 68 -3.95 -1.47 4.20
N ARG A 69 -3.16 -2.46 3.76
CA ARG A 69 -3.48 -3.88 3.91
C ARG A 69 -2.44 -4.61 4.75
#